data_AF-A0A2V8H788-F1
#
_entry.id   AF-A0A2V8H788-F1
#
_cell.length_a   1.000
_cell.length_b   1.000
_cell.length_c   1.000
_cell.angle_alpha   90.00
_cell.angle_beta   90.00
_cell.angle_gamma   90.00
#
_symmetry.space_group_name_H-M   'P 1'
#
loop_
_entity.id
_entity.type
_entity.pdbx_description
1 polymer ?
#
loop_
_entity_poly.entity_id
_entity_poly.type
_entity_poly.pdbx_seq_one_letter_code
_entity_poly.pdbx_strand_id
1 'polypeptide(L)'
;MTAAREAIALPLTFLTVALLGGLRISDRVALLPPPLFALALSVLLLALLVRCGALAPDRLVHPSRSMLANLNGLVIVLAVFLATAQAFNAATPDPGVPRVLFNVAFLLLLANTMAAAPDRVRALRSVLVIFGSAFVAKFVVLSALSTPAQGGFTRAMQMLFEGVTLGTVTQDVLHPVSGYVAFFTLMLYLIGLVLLPARG
;
A
#
# COMPACT_ATOMS: atom_id res chain seq x y z
N MET A 1 -3.48 -4.21 24.98
CA MET A 1 -2.30 -3.96 24.13
C MET A 1 -1.12 -3.72 25.06
N THR A 2 0.06 -4.29 24.78
CA THR A 2 1.24 -4.10 25.64
C THR A 2 1.88 -2.74 25.38
N ALA A 3 2.50 -2.14 26.40
CA ALA A 3 3.19 -0.85 26.28
C ALA A 3 4.31 -0.88 25.22
N ALA A 4 5.08 -1.97 25.17
CA ALA A 4 6.14 -2.14 24.17
C ALA A 4 5.60 -2.17 22.72
N ARG A 5 4.44 -2.79 22.50
CA ARG A 5 3.80 -2.81 21.17
C ARG A 5 3.35 -1.42 20.76
N GLU A 6 2.76 -0.67 21.70
CA GLU A 6 2.24 0.67 21.43
C GLU A 6 3.34 1.71 21.26
N ALA A 7 4.36 1.72 22.13
CA ALA A 7 5.38 2.77 22.15
C ALA A 7 6.56 2.52 21.20
N ILE A 8 6.82 1.26 20.83
CA ILE A 8 8.02 0.88 20.08
C ILE A 8 7.64 0.13 18.80
N ALA A 9 6.97 -1.02 18.93
CA ALA A 9 6.79 -1.91 17.78
C ALA A 9 5.95 -1.26 16.66
N LEU A 10 4.79 -0.68 16.99
CA LEU A 10 3.90 -0.07 15.99
C LEU A 10 4.53 1.17 15.32
N PRO A 11 5.06 2.17 16.05
CA PRO A 11 5.72 3.31 15.44
C PRO A 11 6.88 2.90 14.53
N LEU A 12 7.77 2.01 15.00
CA LEU A 12 8.89 1.53 14.18
C LEU A 12 8.42 0.80 12.93
N THR A 13 7.44 -0.10 13.05
CA THR A 13 6.89 -0.86 11.92
C THR A 13 6.37 0.10 10.84
N PHE A 14 5.50 1.05 11.21
CA PHE A 14 4.90 1.96 10.23
C PHE A 14 5.90 3.00 9.71
N LEU A 15 6.84 3.46 10.53
CA LEU A 15 7.91 4.33 10.07
C LEU A 15 8.80 3.63 9.04
N THR A 16 9.19 2.37 9.30
CA THR A 16 9.95 1.56 8.35
C THR A 16 9.18 1.39 7.05
N VAL A 17 7.87 1.10 7.11
CA VAL A 17 7.03 1.01 5.91
C VAL A 17 6.97 2.34 5.16
N ALA A 18 6.80 3.46 5.87
CA ALA A 18 6.72 4.79 5.25
C ALA A 18 8.04 5.16 4.54
N LEU A 19 9.18 4.84 5.14
CA LEU A 19 10.49 5.08 4.55
C LEU A 19 10.74 4.14 3.35
N LEU A 20 10.54 2.83 3.53
CA LEU A 20 10.83 1.85 2.47
C LEU A 20 9.85 1.94 1.29
N GLY A 21 8.57 2.25 1.51
CA GLY A 21 7.58 2.39 0.44
C GLY A 21 7.81 3.60 -0.47
N GLY A 22 8.53 4.61 0.04
CA GLY A 22 8.97 5.76 -0.74
C GLY A 22 10.27 5.52 -1.51
N LEU A 23 11.00 4.44 -1.24
CA LEU A 23 12.27 4.18 -1.94
C LEU A 23 12.02 3.88 -3.41
N ARG A 24 12.80 4.52 -4.26
CA ARG A 24 12.97 4.20 -5.68
C ARG A 24 14.42 3.87 -5.92
N ILE A 25 14.65 2.69 -6.49
CA ILE A 25 15.97 2.15 -6.78
C ILE A 25 16.09 2.04 -8.30
N SER A 26 16.93 2.90 -8.87
CA SER A 26 17.41 2.86 -10.25
C SER A 26 18.94 3.06 -10.23
N ASP A 27 19.49 3.88 -11.11
CA ASP A 27 20.90 4.31 -11.05
C ASP A 27 21.23 5.07 -9.75
N ARG A 28 20.20 5.65 -9.12
CA ARG A 28 20.30 6.32 -7.81
C ARG A 28 19.18 5.84 -6.90
N VAL A 29 19.45 5.88 -5.60
CA VAL A 29 18.42 5.66 -4.57
C VAL A 29 17.81 7.00 -4.20
N ALA A 30 16.50 7.14 -4.40
CA ALA A 30 15.76 8.34 -4.04
C ALA A 30 14.58 7.98 -3.12
N LEU A 31 14.30 8.84 -2.16
CA LEU A 31 13.10 8.76 -1.34
C LEU A 31 12.04 9.71 -1.91
N LEU A 32 10.96 9.16 -2.47
CA LEU A 32 9.87 9.95 -3.03
C LEU A 32 8.71 10.08 -2.05
N PRO A 33 8.09 11.27 -1.95
CA PRO A 33 6.84 11.43 -1.22
C PRO A 33 5.71 10.69 -1.94
N PRO A 34 4.67 10.24 -1.21
CA PRO A 34 3.51 9.62 -1.84
C PRO A 34 2.74 10.67 -2.66
N PRO A 35 2.19 10.31 -3.84
CA PRO A 35 1.36 11.22 -4.62
C PRO A 35 0.04 11.55 -3.90
N LEU A 36 -0.58 12.68 -4.24
CA LEU A 36 -1.86 13.11 -3.63
C LEU A 36 -2.95 12.04 -3.69
N PHE A 37 -3.02 11.29 -4.79
CA PHE A 37 -3.99 10.21 -4.93
C PHE A 37 -3.76 9.08 -3.90
N ALA A 38 -2.51 8.76 -3.57
CA ALA A 38 -2.18 7.77 -2.54
C ALA A 38 -2.55 8.27 -1.14
N LEU A 39 -2.48 9.58 -0.88
CA LEU A 39 -3.01 10.18 0.36
C LEU A 39 -4.53 10.01 0.43
N ALA A 40 -5.24 10.24 -0.67
CA ALA A 40 -6.69 10.02 -0.71
C ALA A 40 -7.08 8.56 -0.47
N LEU A 41 -6.39 7.60 -1.11
CA LEU A 41 -6.56 6.18 -0.85
C LEU A 41 -6.22 5.80 0.60
N SER A 42 -5.23 6.46 1.19
CA SER A 42 -4.87 6.26 2.60
C SER A 42 -6.00 6.67 3.54
N VAL A 43 -6.60 7.85 3.33
CA VAL A 43 -7.80 8.27 4.08
C VAL A 43 -8.93 7.25 3.94
N LEU A 44 -9.18 6.76 2.71
CA LEU A 44 -10.23 5.80 2.43
C LEU A 44 -10.01 4.46 3.14
N LEU A 45 -8.78 3.95 3.10
CA LEU A 45 -8.43 2.70 3.78
C LEU A 45 -8.47 2.86 5.31
N LEU A 46 -7.99 3.98 5.85
CA LEU A 46 -8.13 4.28 7.28
C LEU A 46 -9.60 4.33 7.70
N ALA A 47 -10.47 4.99 6.93
CA ALA A 47 -11.90 5.02 7.18
C ALA A 47 -12.51 3.60 7.17
N LEU A 48 -12.12 2.76 6.19
CA LEU A 48 -12.51 1.36 6.15
C LEU A 48 -12.05 0.60 7.40
N LEU A 49 -10.78 0.75 7.81
CA LEU A 49 -10.22 0.07 8.98
C LEU A 49 -10.92 0.48 10.28
N VAL A 50 -11.27 1.76 10.43
CA VAL A 50 -12.06 2.25 11.57
C VAL A 50 -13.47 1.69 11.54
N ARG A 51 -14.11 1.71 10.36
CA ARG A 51 -15.49 1.25 10.17
C ARG A 51 -15.64 -0.25 10.46
N CYS A 52 -14.72 -1.09 9.99
CA CYS A 52 -14.73 -2.53 10.24
C CYS A 52 -14.15 -2.95 11.60
N GLY A 53 -13.70 -1.99 12.42
CA GLY A 53 -13.11 -2.24 13.74
C GLY A 53 -11.69 -2.80 13.72
N ALA A 54 -11.03 -2.85 12.56
CA ALA A 54 -9.61 -3.22 12.47
C ALA A 54 -8.68 -2.19 13.13
N LEU A 55 -9.10 -0.93 13.16
CA LEU A 55 -8.47 0.17 13.89
C LEU A 55 -9.49 0.80 14.85
N ALA A 56 -9.11 0.98 16.11
CA ALA A 56 -9.91 1.65 17.13
C ALA A 56 -9.21 2.94 17.60
N PRO A 57 -9.49 4.10 16.98
CA PRO A 57 -8.87 5.38 17.35
C PRO A 57 -9.10 5.74 18.82
N ASP A 58 -10.28 5.41 19.34
CA ASP A 58 -10.67 5.65 20.74
C ASP A 58 -9.77 4.91 21.75
N ARG A 59 -9.08 3.85 21.32
CA ARG A 59 -8.11 3.14 22.16
C ARG A 59 -6.73 3.79 22.16
N LEU A 60 -6.42 4.61 21.16
CA LEU A 60 -5.15 5.31 21.01
C LEU A 60 -5.20 6.70 21.61
N VAL A 61 -6.29 7.43 21.36
CA VAL A 61 -6.50 8.81 21.82
C VAL A 61 -7.81 8.87 22.61
N HIS A 62 -7.73 9.20 23.89
CA HIS A 62 -8.88 9.29 24.77
C HIS A 62 -8.63 10.24 25.95
N PRO A 63 -9.63 11.01 26.43
CA PRO A 63 -9.46 11.93 27.56
C PRO A 63 -9.01 11.28 28.87
N SER A 64 -9.32 9.99 29.07
CA SER A 64 -8.88 9.25 30.27
C SER A 64 -7.42 8.79 30.23
N ARG A 65 -6.72 8.96 29.11
CA ARG A 65 -5.29 8.62 28.96
C ARG A 65 -4.43 9.82 29.35
N SER A 66 -3.20 9.56 29.81
CA SER A 66 -2.22 10.61 30.06
C SER A 66 -1.87 11.36 28.77
N MET A 67 -1.36 12.60 28.89
CA MET A 67 -0.95 13.41 27.73
C MET A 67 0.09 12.69 26.87
N LEU A 68 1.10 12.06 27.50
CA LEU A 68 2.14 11.30 26.78
C LEU A 68 1.55 10.10 26.03
N ALA A 69 0.59 9.39 26.63
CA ALA A 69 -0.07 8.27 25.98
C ALA A 69 -0.94 8.71 24.79
N ASN A 70 -1.59 9.88 24.88
CA ASN A 70 -2.34 10.46 23.77
C ASN A 70 -1.42 10.91 22.62
N LEU A 71 -0.28 11.52 22.94
CA LEU A 71 0.74 11.89 21.94
C LEU A 71 1.29 10.66 21.22
N ASN A 72 1.59 9.59 21.96
CA ASN A 72 2.01 8.32 21.36
C ASN A 72 0.92 7.74 20.44
N GLY A 73 -0.34 7.75 20.88
CA GLY A 73 -1.47 7.35 20.06
C GLY A 73 -1.60 8.16 18.76
N LEU A 74 -1.42 9.48 18.84
CA LEU A 74 -1.43 10.36 17.67
C LEU A 74 -0.28 10.03 16.70
N VAL A 75 0.93 9.79 17.22
CA VAL A 75 2.09 9.37 16.41
C VAL A 75 1.79 8.07 15.66
N ILE A 76 1.14 7.09 16.30
CA ILE A 76 0.74 5.84 15.64
C ILE A 76 -0.26 6.12 14.52
N VAL A 77 -1.28 6.95 14.76
CA VAL A 77 -2.27 7.30 13.72
C VAL A 77 -1.61 7.97 12.52
N LEU A 78 -0.70 8.92 12.76
CA LEU A 78 0.07 9.58 11.69
C LEU A 78 0.99 8.60 10.96
N ALA A 79 1.68 7.72 11.70
CA ALA A 79 2.56 6.71 11.10
C ALA A 79 1.77 5.73 10.22
N VAL A 80 0.60 5.25 10.67
CA VAL A 80 -0.29 4.40 9.86
C VAL A 80 -0.73 5.11 8.60
N PHE A 81 -1.11 6.40 8.68
CA PHE A 81 -1.52 7.19 7.54
C PHE A 81 -0.41 7.32 6.48
N LEU A 82 0.80 7.68 6.92
CA LEU A 82 1.95 7.83 6.02
C LEU A 82 2.40 6.48 5.45
N ALA A 83 2.44 5.44 6.28
CA ALA A 83 2.77 4.08 5.85
C ALA A 83 1.76 3.56 4.83
N THR A 84 0.47 3.83 5.02
CA THR A 84 -0.58 3.42 4.08
C THR A 84 -0.43 4.15 2.75
N ALA A 85 -0.19 5.46 2.77
CA ALA A 85 0.05 6.23 1.55
C ALA A 85 1.28 5.70 0.80
N GLN A 86 2.35 5.35 1.52
CA GLN A 86 3.56 4.78 0.93
C GLN A 86 3.38 3.33 0.47
N ALA A 87 2.52 2.53 1.11
CA ALA A 87 2.14 1.20 0.64
C ALA A 87 1.41 1.28 -0.72
N PHE A 88 0.47 2.22 -0.88
CA PHE A 88 -0.14 2.50 -2.18
C PHE A 88 0.89 3.01 -3.19
N ASN A 89 1.77 3.93 -2.79
CA ASN A 89 2.85 4.43 -3.64
C ASN A 89 3.79 3.31 -4.13
N ALA A 90 4.09 2.32 -3.29
CA ALA A 90 4.91 1.17 -3.65
C ALA A 90 4.18 0.20 -4.60
N ALA A 91 2.86 0.01 -4.40
CA ALA A 91 2.03 -0.89 -5.18
C ALA A 91 1.63 -0.32 -6.55
N THR A 92 1.59 1.01 -6.71
CA THR A 92 1.23 1.67 -7.97
C THR A 92 2.46 1.82 -8.88
N PRO A 93 2.35 1.56 -10.19
CA PRO A 93 3.43 1.83 -11.15
C PRO A 93 3.68 3.35 -11.32
N ASP A 94 4.90 3.72 -11.73
CA ASP A 94 5.38 5.11 -11.66
C ASP A 94 4.83 6.00 -12.81
N PRO A 95 5.00 5.69 -14.11
CA PRO A 95 4.33 6.45 -15.19
C PRO A 95 3.26 5.65 -15.96
N GLY A 96 2.48 6.38 -16.77
CA GLY A 96 1.63 5.82 -17.82
C GLY A 96 0.22 5.40 -17.43
N VAL A 97 -0.50 4.79 -18.39
CA VAL A 97 -1.85 4.25 -18.21
C VAL A 97 -1.95 3.23 -17.07
N PRO A 98 -0.95 2.34 -16.81
CA PRO A 98 -1.00 1.43 -15.68
C PRO A 98 -1.20 2.14 -14.33
N ARG A 99 -0.62 3.32 -14.13
CA ARG A 99 -0.79 4.10 -12.90
C ARG A 99 -2.25 4.49 -12.69
N VAL A 100 -2.90 4.99 -13.76
CA VAL A 100 -4.31 5.40 -13.71
C VAL A 100 -5.20 4.20 -13.44
N LEU A 101 -4.95 3.08 -14.13
CA LEU A 101 -5.73 1.85 -13.97
C LEU A 101 -5.64 1.30 -12.54
N PHE A 102 -4.44 1.24 -11.96
CA PHE A 102 -4.24 0.79 -10.57
C PHE A 102 -4.94 1.72 -9.58
N ASN A 103 -4.80 3.03 -9.76
CA ASN A 103 -5.43 4.03 -8.90
C ASN A 103 -6.97 3.93 -8.93
N VAL A 104 -7.56 3.81 -10.11
CA VAL A 104 -9.00 3.61 -10.27
C VAL A 104 -9.43 2.25 -9.68
N ALA A 105 -8.68 1.18 -9.93
CA ALA A 105 -8.96 -0.13 -9.36
C ALA A 105 -8.93 -0.11 -7.83
N PHE A 106 -7.92 0.50 -7.21
CA PHE A 106 -7.85 0.67 -5.76
C PHE A 106 -9.03 1.46 -5.22
N LEU A 107 -9.37 2.58 -5.86
CA LEU A 107 -10.50 3.41 -5.45
C LEU A 107 -11.81 2.60 -5.48
N LEU A 108 -12.06 1.90 -6.57
CA LEU A 108 -13.27 1.07 -6.74
C LEU A 108 -13.30 -0.10 -5.75
N LEU A 109 -12.18 -0.80 -5.56
CA LEU A 109 -12.09 -1.93 -4.62
C LEU A 109 -12.30 -1.48 -3.18
N LEU A 110 -11.70 -0.36 -2.77
CA LEU A 110 -11.91 0.20 -1.43
C LEU A 110 -13.34 0.73 -1.24
N ALA A 111 -13.88 1.47 -2.23
CA ALA A 111 -15.25 1.97 -2.17
C ALA A 111 -16.26 0.82 -2.08
N ASN A 112 -16.09 -0.22 -2.90
CA ASN A 112 -16.92 -1.42 -2.86
C ASN A 112 -16.78 -2.17 -1.52
N THR A 113 -15.56 -2.30 -1.01
CA THR A 113 -15.32 -2.94 0.29
C THR A 113 -15.95 -2.13 1.43
N MET A 114 -15.91 -0.80 1.38
CA MET A 114 -16.62 0.04 2.35
C MET A 114 -18.14 -0.13 2.25
N ALA A 115 -18.69 -0.18 1.04
CA ALA A 115 -20.12 -0.40 0.82
C ALA A 115 -20.58 -1.76 1.37
N ALA A 116 -19.76 -2.80 1.21
CA ALA A 116 -20.02 -4.15 1.72
C ALA A 116 -19.95 -4.26 3.26
N ALA A 117 -19.42 -3.24 3.96
CA ALA A 117 -19.31 -3.18 5.42
C ALA A 117 -18.81 -4.49 6.09
N PRO A 118 -17.67 -5.05 5.67
CA PRO A 118 -17.19 -6.34 6.15
C PRO A 118 -16.73 -6.28 7.60
N ASP A 119 -16.78 -7.42 8.27
CA ASP A 119 -16.11 -7.61 9.56
C ASP A 119 -14.59 -7.50 9.42
N ARG A 120 -13.91 -7.22 10.55
CA ARG A 120 -12.45 -7.03 10.63
C ARG A 120 -11.64 -8.06 9.84
N VAL A 121 -11.90 -9.36 10.05
CA VAL A 121 -11.10 -10.43 9.41
C VAL A 121 -11.27 -10.40 7.91
N ARG A 122 -12.49 -10.17 7.43
CA ARG A 122 -12.80 -10.10 6.00
C ARG A 122 -12.23 -8.84 5.37
N ALA A 123 -12.23 -7.71 6.08
CA ALA A 123 -11.57 -6.48 5.65
C ALA A 123 -10.06 -6.67 5.50
N LEU A 124 -9.38 -7.23 6.51
CA LEU A 124 -7.93 -7.48 6.47
C LEU A 124 -7.54 -8.47 5.37
N ARG A 125 -8.34 -9.53 5.14
CA ARG A 125 -8.16 -10.44 4.01
C ARG A 125 -8.35 -9.73 2.67
N SER A 126 -9.34 -8.84 2.55
CA SER A 126 -9.53 -8.04 1.34
C SER A 126 -8.30 -7.15 1.07
N VAL A 127 -7.79 -6.46 2.10
CA VAL A 127 -6.58 -5.64 2.00
C VAL A 127 -5.36 -6.45 1.58
N LEU A 128 -5.17 -7.65 2.15
CA LEU A 128 -4.13 -8.60 1.74
C LEU A 128 -4.25 -8.95 0.25
N VAL A 129 -5.46 -9.28 -0.22
CA VAL A 129 -5.69 -9.64 -1.64
C VAL A 129 -5.47 -8.43 -2.55
N ILE A 130 -5.90 -7.22 -2.15
CA ILE A 130 -5.71 -5.99 -2.91
C ILE A 130 -4.22 -5.69 -3.10
N PHE A 131 -3.44 -5.66 -2.02
CA PHE A 131 -2.00 -5.39 -2.13
C PHE A 131 -1.23 -6.55 -2.76
N GLY A 132 -1.61 -7.79 -2.47
CA GLY A 132 -0.99 -8.98 -3.07
C GLY A 132 -1.20 -9.04 -4.59
N SER A 133 -2.42 -8.80 -5.05
CA SER A 133 -2.73 -8.78 -6.49
C SER A 133 -2.06 -7.59 -7.19
N ALA A 134 -2.03 -6.41 -6.58
CA ALA A 134 -1.28 -5.26 -7.11
C ALA A 134 0.22 -5.52 -7.20
N PHE A 135 0.81 -6.18 -6.19
CA PHE A 135 2.22 -6.58 -6.22
C PHE A 135 2.51 -7.52 -7.39
N VAL A 136 1.71 -8.58 -7.55
CA VAL A 136 1.84 -9.53 -8.67
C VAL A 136 1.66 -8.81 -10.01
N ALA A 137 0.65 -7.96 -10.13
CA ALA A 137 0.39 -7.21 -11.34
C ALA A 137 1.57 -6.27 -11.70
N LYS A 138 2.14 -5.54 -10.74
CA LYS A 138 3.25 -4.60 -10.99
C LYS A 138 4.60 -5.31 -11.23
N PHE A 139 4.98 -6.21 -10.33
CA PHE A 139 6.33 -6.76 -10.28
C PHE A 139 6.49 -8.09 -11.02
N VAL A 140 5.40 -8.78 -11.34
CA VAL A 140 5.45 -10.02 -12.13
C VAL A 140 4.90 -9.77 -13.53
N VAL A 141 3.65 -9.33 -13.64
CA VAL A 141 2.98 -9.18 -14.94
C VAL A 141 3.55 -8.01 -15.74
N LEU A 142 3.48 -6.79 -15.21
CA LEU A 142 4.00 -5.62 -15.93
C LEU A 142 5.51 -5.71 -16.12
N SER A 143 6.27 -6.24 -15.15
CA SER A 143 7.72 -6.42 -15.31
C SER A 143 8.06 -7.38 -16.45
N ALA A 144 7.35 -8.51 -16.59
CA ALA A 144 7.54 -9.44 -17.71
C ALA A 144 7.20 -8.79 -19.06
N LEU A 145 6.16 -7.95 -19.11
CA LEU A 145 5.75 -7.25 -20.33
C LEU A 145 6.72 -6.13 -20.73
N SER A 146 7.42 -5.52 -19.77
CA SER A 146 8.38 -4.42 -20.03
C SER A 146 9.78 -4.90 -20.43
N THR A 147 10.10 -6.19 -20.26
CA THR A 147 11.37 -6.73 -20.75
C THR A 147 11.33 -6.99 -22.27
N PRO A 148 12.43 -6.73 -23.01
CA PRO A 148 12.47 -6.95 -24.46
C PRO A 148 12.05 -8.38 -24.83
N ALA A 149 11.04 -8.52 -25.70
CA ALA A 149 10.46 -9.82 -26.04
C ALA A 149 11.47 -10.72 -26.79
N GLN A 150 11.83 -11.83 -26.16
CA GLN A 150 12.70 -12.85 -26.74
C GLN A 150 11.95 -13.86 -27.65
N GLY A 151 10.60 -13.78 -27.73
CA GLY A 151 9.77 -14.75 -28.49
C GLY A 151 8.54 -14.14 -29.19
N GLY A 152 7.95 -14.89 -30.12
CA GLY A 152 6.82 -14.44 -30.95
C GLY A 152 5.50 -14.24 -30.17
N PHE A 153 5.23 -15.09 -29.18
CA PHE A 153 4.04 -14.96 -28.32
C PHE A 153 4.10 -13.71 -27.43
N THR A 154 5.27 -13.41 -26.85
CA THR A 154 5.49 -12.19 -26.07
C THR A 154 5.37 -10.94 -26.94
N ARG A 155 5.82 -10.97 -28.20
CA ARG A 155 5.56 -9.88 -29.16
C ARG A 155 4.08 -9.73 -29.48
N ALA A 156 3.34 -10.81 -29.71
CA ALA A 156 1.90 -10.74 -30.00
C ALA A 156 1.11 -10.18 -28.81
N MET A 157 1.46 -10.57 -27.58
CA MET A 157 0.88 -10.01 -26.37
C MET A 157 1.23 -8.52 -26.19
N GLN A 158 2.47 -8.12 -26.46
CA GLN A 158 2.89 -6.71 -26.45
C GLN A 158 2.10 -5.88 -27.48
N MET A 159 1.94 -6.36 -28.71
CA MET A 159 1.18 -5.66 -29.76
C MET A 159 -0.31 -5.50 -29.41
N LEU A 160 -0.95 -6.54 -28.86
CA LEU A 160 -2.35 -6.45 -28.41
C LEU A 160 -2.51 -5.45 -27.26
N PHE A 161 -1.56 -5.41 -26.32
CA PHE A 161 -1.58 -4.44 -25.22
C PHE A 161 -1.27 -3.02 -25.68
N GLU A 162 -0.32 -2.84 -26.61
CA GLU A 162 0.00 -1.54 -27.22
C GLU A 162 -1.21 -0.96 -27.96
N GLY A 163 -1.96 -1.79 -28.69
CA GLY A 163 -3.17 -1.39 -29.40
C GLY A 163 -4.30 -0.91 -28.49
N VAL A 164 -4.43 -1.50 -27.28
CA VAL A 164 -5.45 -1.12 -26.29
C VAL A 164 -5.05 0.10 -25.46
N THR A 165 -3.76 0.39 -25.33
CA THR A 165 -3.21 1.42 -24.43
C THR A 165 -2.55 2.60 -25.17
N LEU A 166 -2.71 2.66 -26.49
CA LEU A 166 -2.18 3.72 -27.36
C LEU A 166 -0.66 3.93 -27.21
N GLY A 167 0.11 2.85 -26.98
CA GLY A 167 1.58 2.91 -26.89
C GLY A 167 2.16 3.43 -25.58
N THR A 168 1.36 3.52 -24.50
CA THR A 168 1.81 4.04 -23.18
C THR A 168 2.04 2.95 -22.12
N VAL A 169 2.21 1.68 -22.55
CA VAL A 169 2.26 0.49 -21.68
C VAL A 169 3.49 0.42 -20.80
N THR A 170 4.62 0.91 -21.30
CA THR A 170 5.92 0.57 -20.72
C THR A 170 6.17 1.39 -19.46
N GLN A 171 6.10 0.72 -18.30
CA GLN A 171 6.83 1.21 -17.13
C GLN A 171 8.33 1.08 -17.42
N ASP A 172 9.13 1.97 -16.82
CA ASP A 172 10.58 1.86 -16.87
C ASP A 172 11.02 0.50 -16.32
N VAL A 173 12.09 -0.06 -16.89
CA VAL A 173 12.64 -1.34 -16.43
C VAL A 173 13.03 -1.21 -14.95
N LEU A 174 12.34 -1.96 -14.09
CA LEU A 174 12.59 -1.92 -12.65
C LEU A 174 13.87 -2.66 -12.31
N HIS A 175 14.67 -2.05 -11.43
CA HIS A 175 15.77 -2.75 -10.78
C HIS A 175 15.24 -3.94 -9.95
N PRO A 176 15.83 -5.14 -10.01
CA PRO A 176 15.30 -6.33 -9.31
C PRO A 176 15.10 -6.13 -7.81
N VAL A 177 15.98 -5.35 -7.17
CA VAL A 177 15.90 -5.04 -5.73
C VAL A 177 14.60 -4.31 -5.35
N SER A 178 14.03 -3.52 -6.26
CA SER A 178 12.77 -2.81 -6.02
C SER A 178 11.61 -3.77 -5.70
N GLY A 179 11.57 -4.95 -6.33
CA GLY A 179 10.57 -5.97 -6.06
C GLY A 179 10.70 -6.55 -4.65
N TYR A 180 11.92 -6.86 -4.21
CA TYR A 180 12.17 -7.38 -2.86
C TYR A 180 11.86 -6.37 -1.77
N VAL A 181 12.25 -5.10 -1.96
CA VAL A 181 11.93 -4.01 -1.04
C VAL A 181 10.43 -3.80 -0.96
N ALA A 182 9.73 -3.79 -2.09
CA ALA A 182 8.27 -3.66 -2.11
C ALA A 182 7.58 -4.85 -1.43
N PHE A 183 8.02 -6.08 -1.69
CA PHE A 183 7.47 -7.28 -1.04
C PHE A 183 7.61 -7.20 0.48
N PHE A 184 8.82 -6.90 0.97
CA PHE A 184 9.08 -6.75 2.41
C PHE A 184 8.24 -5.62 3.02
N THR A 185 8.17 -4.47 2.33
CA THR A 185 7.40 -3.31 2.78
C THR A 185 5.90 -3.63 2.91
N LEU A 186 5.31 -4.28 1.90
CA LEU A 186 3.89 -4.63 1.91
C LEU A 186 3.58 -5.71 2.96
N MET A 187 4.45 -6.72 3.12
CA MET A 187 4.29 -7.72 4.19
C MET A 187 4.37 -7.08 5.57
N LEU A 188 5.38 -6.23 5.80
CA LEU A 188 5.54 -5.53 7.07
C LEU A 188 4.34 -4.61 7.37
N TYR A 189 3.82 -3.93 6.34
CA TYR A 189 2.61 -3.12 6.44
C TYR A 189 1.40 -3.94 6.88
N LEU A 190 1.15 -5.08 6.22
CA LEU A 190 0.03 -5.97 6.52
C LEU A 190 0.13 -6.56 7.94
N ILE A 191 1.33 -6.94 8.37
CA ILE A 191 1.60 -7.35 9.75
C ILE A 191 1.30 -6.21 10.72
N GLY A 192 1.76 -4.99 10.40
CA GLY A 192 1.46 -3.78 11.17
C GLY A 192 -0.05 -3.55 11.33
N LEU A 193 -0.84 -3.73 10.28
CA LEU A 193 -2.30 -3.61 10.34
C LEU A 193 -2.95 -4.64 11.27
N VAL A 194 -2.48 -5.89 11.25
CA VAL A 194 -2.95 -6.93 12.19
C VAL A 194 -2.60 -6.57 13.63
N LEU A 195 -1.46 -5.90 13.82
CA LEU A 195 -0.97 -5.42 15.11
C LEU A 195 -1.65 -4.13 15.59
N LEU A 196 -2.58 -3.53 14.85
CA LEU A 196 -3.31 -2.37 15.35
C LEU A 196 -4.26 -2.73 16.52
N PRO A 197 -4.57 -1.77 17.40
CA PRO A 197 -5.63 -1.95 18.38
C PRO A 197 -6.97 -2.00 17.65
N ALA A 198 -7.62 -3.17 17.69
CA ALA A 198 -8.94 -3.36 17.11
C ALA A 198 -10.06 -3.09 18.12
N ARG A 199 -11.29 -2.91 17.62
CA ARG A 199 -12.50 -2.97 18.45
C ARG A 199 -12.71 -4.42 18.91
N GLY A 200 -13.12 -4.58 20.17
CA GLY A 200 -13.32 -5.89 20.81
C GLY A 200 -14.43 -6.69 20.15
#